data_AF-A0AAW2NE82-F1
#
_entry.id   AF-A0AAW2NE82-F1
#
_cell.length_a   1.000
_cell.length_b   1.000
_cell.length_c   1.000
_cell.angle_alpha   90.00
_cell.angle_beta   90.00
_cell.angle_gamma   90.00
#
_symmetry.space_group_name_H-M   'P 1'
#
loop_
_entity.id
_entity.type
_entity.pdbx_description
1 polymer ?
#
loop_
_entity_poly.entity_id
_entity_poly.type
_entity_poly.pdbx_seq_one_letter_code
_entity_poly.pdbx_strand_id
1 'polypeptide(L)'
;MEHYVSMVDMLGTAGCLNEALEFIEKMPVEPGLDIWETLMKFSRIHGNMELGDRCAELIQLLDPSRLNEQSRAGLIPINPSDLARQKEKKKLSGQNLLDVRSRVHEYRAGDRSHPDHERIYALLNGLKQQMKEAGYVPETKFVLHDVDQEVKEEALMAHSERLAAAQGFLTSAVRSPLRIIKNLRVCGDCHNAFKIISKIVGREIIARDSKRFHHFRDGSCSCNDYW
;
A
#
# COMPACT_ATOMS: atom_id res chain seq x y z
N MET A 1 -16.51 -7.72 23.21
CA MET A 1 -16.22 -7.50 21.79
C MET A 1 -15.35 -6.28 21.56
N GLU A 2 -15.70 -5.11 22.11
CA GLU A 2 -14.91 -3.86 21.93
C GLU A 2 -13.42 -4.01 22.25
N HIS A 3 -13.05 -4.64 23.38
CA HIS A 3 -11.65 -4.86 23.72
C HIS A 3 -10.88 -5.71 22.69
N TYR A 4 -11.54 -6.70 22.06
CA TYR A 4 -10.91 -7.51 21.02
C TYR A 4 -10.69 -6.69 19.75
N VAL A 5 -11.64 -5.85 19.37
CA VAL A 5 -11.49 -4.90 18.24
C VAL A 5 -10.32 -3.96 18.52
N SER A 6 -10.22 -3.39 19.73
CA SER A 6 -9.09 -2.51 20.10
C SER A 6 -7.73 -3.21 20.04
N MET A 7 -7.65 -4.48 20.43
CA MET A 7 -6.41 -5.25 20.33
C MET A 7 -6.00 -5.47 18.87
N VAL A 8 -6.95 -5.83 18.01
CA VAL A 8 -6.70 -6.01 16.57
C VAL A 8 -6.37 -4.68 15.89
N ASP A 9 -6.99 -3.57 16.30
CA ASP A 9 -6.67 -2.23 15.81
C ASP A 9 -5.27 -1.79 16.22
N MET A 10 -4.84 -2.07 17.46
CA MET A 10 -3.49 -1.79 17.94
C MET A 10 -2.44 -2.57 17.14
N LEU A 11 -2.60 -3.89 17.01
CA LEU A 11 -1.69 -4.75 16.25
C LEU A 11 -1.68 -4.38 14.77
N GLY A 12 -2.86 -4.14 14.20
CA GLY A 12 -3.03 -3.71 12.82
C GLY A 12 -2.35 -2.37 12.54
N THR A 13 -2.46 -1.39 13.44
CA THR A 13 -1.80 -0.08 13.32
C THR A 13 -0.28 -0.21 13.33
N ALA A 14 0.26 -1.17 14.10
CA ALA A 14 1.68 -1.47 14.14
C ALA A 14 2.18 -2.27 12.91
N GLY A 15 1.28 -2.74 12.03
CA GLY A 15 1.60 -3.62 10.91
C GLY A 15 1.84 -5.08 11.29
N CYS A 16 1.57 -5.46 12.55
CA CYS A 16 1.69 -6.81 13.09
C CYS A 16 0.48 -7.69 12.69
N LEU A 17 0.30 -7.89 11.38
CA LEU A 17 -0.87 -8.56 10.82
C LEU A 17 -0.94 -10.05 11.18
N ASN A 18 0.22 -10.72 11.26
CA ASN A 18 0.28 -12.14 11.62
C ASN A 18 -0.12 -12.33 13.08
N GLU A 19 0.40 -11.48 13.97
CA GLU A 19 0.05 -11.46 15.39
C GLU A 19 -1.42 -11.10 15.60
N ALA A 20 -1.97 -10.17 14.79
CA ALA A 20 -3.39 -9.85 14.80
C ALA A 20 -4.25 -11.06 14.41
N LEU A 21 -3.86 -11.80 13.37
CA LEU A 21 -4.56 -13.01 12.94
C LEU A 21 -4.46 -14.12 14.00
N GLU A 22 -3.27 -14.37 14.55
CA GLU A 22 -3.08 -15.33 15.63
C GLU A 22 -3.91 -15.00 16.87
N PHE A 23 -4.00 -13.71 17.22
CA PHE A 23 -4.83 -13.25 18.33
C PHE A 23 -6.30 -13.58 18.08
N ILE A 24 -6.81 -13.35 16.87
CA ILE A 24 -8.18 -13.66 16.47
C ILE A 24 -8.44 -15.18 16.54
N GLU A 25 -7.51 -16.00 16.04
CA GLU A 25 -7.62 -17.46 16.07
C GLU A 25 -7.62 -18.05 17.49
N LYS A 26 -6.97 -17.38 18.45
CA LYS A 26 -6.89 -17.77 19.86
C LYS A 26 -8.02 -17.19 20.71
N MET A 27 -8.98 -16.45 20.13
CA MET A 27 -10.08 -15.86 20.89
C MET A 27 -10.95 -16.94 21.53
N PRO A 28 -11.37 -16.78 22.80
CA PRO A 28 -12.27 -17.73 23.46
C PRO A 28 -13.73 -17.60 22.99
N VAL A 29 -14.01 -16.68 22.07
CA VAL A 29 -15.33 -16.35 21.52
C VAL A 29 -15.23 -16.18 20.01
N GLU A 30 -16.31 -16.42 19.29
CA GLU A 30 -16.33 -16.23 17.84
C GLU A 30 -16.07 -14.75 17.46
N PRO A 31 -15.16 -14.48 16.50
CA PRO A 31 -14.87 -13.13 16.07
C PRO A 31 -16.06 -12.51 15.32
N GLY A 32 -16.51 -11.35 15.79
CA GLY A 32 -17.58 -10.58 15.16
C GLY A 32 -17.12 -9.83 13.91
N LEU A 33 -18.09 -9.33 13.14
CA LEU A 33 -17.86 -8.60 11.88
C LEU A 33 -16.88 -7.43 12.02
N ASP A 34 -16.96 -6.65 13.12
CA ASP A 34 -16.09 -5.49 13.36
C ASP A 34 -14.59 -5.88 13.45
N ILE A 35 -14.29 -7.10 13.91
CA ILE A 35 -12.92 -7.62 14.02
C ILE A 35 -12.36 -7.92 12.63
N TRP A 36 -13.13 -8.63 11.80
CA TRP A 36 -12.75 -8.96 10.42
C TRP A 36 -12.61 -7.70 9.55
N GLU A 37 -13.48 -6.70 9.74
CA GLU A 37 -13.37 -5.41 9.04
C GLU A 37 -12.10 -4.65 9.44
N THR A 38 -11.77 -4.66 10.73
CA THR A 38 -10.55 -4.05 11.25
C THR A 38 -9.32 -4.74 10.64
N LEU A 39 -9.25 -6.07 10.67
CA LEU A 39 -8.14 -6.81 10.09
C LEU A 39 -8.06 -6.62 8.56
N MET A 40 -9.20 -6.62 7.85
CA MET A 40 -9.26 -6.36 6.41
C MET A 40 -8.65 -4.99 6.08
N LYS A 41 -9.04 -3.95 6.82
CA LYS A 41 -8.56 -2.58 6.65
C LYS A 41 -7.04 -2.52 6.78
N PHE A 42 -6.47 -3.05 7.87
CA PHE A 42 -5.03 -3.00 8.09
C PHE A 42 -4.26 -3.90 7.12
N SER A 43 -4.81 -5.06 6.76
CA SER A 43 -4.21 -5.94 5.74
C SER A 43 -4.02 -5.20 4.42
N ARG A 44 -5.02 -4.44 3.98
CA ARG A 44 -4.93 -3.60 2.77
C ARG A 44 -4.00 -2.40 2.94
N ILE A 45 -4.00 -1.74 4.11
CA ILE A 45 -3.09 -0.63 4.40
C ILE A 45 -1.63 -1.09 4.32
N HIS A 46 -1.30 -2.24 4.88
CA HIS A 46 0.06 -2.77 4.90
C HIS A 46 0.42 -3.64 3.68
N GLY A 47 -0.45 -3.67 2.65
CA GLY A 47 -0.18 -4.33 1.39
C GLY A 47 -0.32 -5.87 1.40
N ASN A 48 -0.81 -6.47 2.48
CA ASN A 48 -1.17 -7.89 2.50
C ASN A 48 -2.55 -8.10 1.85
N MET A 49 -2.55 -8.11 0.52
CA MET A 49 -3.77 -8.17 -0.29
C MET A 49 -4.50 -9.50 -0.13
N GLU A 50 -3.77 -10.61 0.02
CA GLU A 50 -4.35 -11.94 0.21
C GLU A 50 -5.14 -12.03 1.51
N LEU A 51 -4.56 -11.59 2.63
CA LEU A 51 -5.27 -11.56 3.91
C LEU A 51 -6.47 -10.61 3.87
N GLY A 52 -6.32 -9.46 3.21
CA GLY A 52 -7.41 -8.51 2.99
C GLY A 52 -8.58 -9.10 2.19
N ASP A 53 -8.29 -9.89 1.16
CA ASP A 53 -9.31 -10.58 0.34
C ASP A 53 -10.01 -11.68 1.15
N ARG A 54 -9.26 -12.50 1.91
CA ARG A 54 -9.83 -13.53 2.80
C ARG A 54 -10.79 -12.93 3.83
N CYS A 55 -10.41 -11.80 4.45
CA CYS A 55 -11.29 -11.12 5.40
C CYS A 55 -12.56 -10.60 4.71
N ALA A 56 -12.45 -10.08 3.49
CA ALA A 56 -13.60 -9.63 2.71
C ALA A 56 -14.55 -10.78 2.37
N GLU A 57 -14.04 -11.95 1.98
CA GLU A 57 -14.85 -13.14 1.72
C GLU A 57 -15.63 -13.59 2.97
N LEU A 58 -14.99 -13.58 4.15
CA LEU A 58 -15.65 -13.90 5.42
C LEU A 58 -16.77 -12.92 5.76
N ILE A 59 -16.52 -11.61 5.63
CA ILE A 59 -17.54 -10.57 5.86
C ILE A 59 -18.70 -10.75 4.87
N GLN A 60 -18.41 -11.03 3.60
CA GLN A 60 -19.41 -11.24 2.56
C GLN A 60 -20.32 -12.45 2.85
N LEU A 61 -19.78 -13.50 3.48
CA LEU A 61 -20.53 -14.68 3.90
C LEU A 61 -21.40 -14.41 5.12
N LEU A 62 -20.88 -13.65 6.10
CA LEU A 62 -21.57 -13.36 7.35
C LEU A 62 -22.65 -12.27 7.20
N ASP A 63 -22.33 -11.16 6.54
CA ASP A 63 -23.27 -10.08 6.23
C ASP A 63 -22.85 -9.30 4.97
N PRO A 64 -23.47 -9.59 3.81
CA PRO A 64 -23.24 -8.88 2.56
C PRO A 64 -23.37 -7.35 2.60
N SER A 65 -24.18 -6.82 3.52
CA SER A 65 -24.50 -5.39 3.59
C SER A 65 -23.35 -4.54 4.15
N ARG A 66 -22.40 -5.20 4.84
CA ARG A 66 -21.23 -4.57 5.44
C ARG A 66 -20.17 -4.17 4.42
N LEU A 67 -20.13 -4.81 3.25
CA LEU A 67 -19.20 -4.48 2.17
C LEU A 67 -19.81 -3.53 1.14
N ASN A 68 -19.25 -2.33 1.04
CA ASN A 68 -19.53 -1.43 -0.07
C ASN A 68 -18.76 -1.83 -1.34
N GLU A 69 -19.14 -1.25 -2.49
CA GLU A 69 -18.55 -1.55 -3.80
C GLU A 69 -17.01 -1.32 -3.83
N GLN A 70 -16.53 -0.31 -3.11
CA GLN A 70 -15.09 -0.04 -2.97
C GLN A 70 -14.38 -1.17 -2.22
N SER A 71 -14.98 -1.66 -1.13
CA SER A 71 -14.43 -2.74 -0.32
C SER A 71 -14.38 -4.05 -1.11
N ARG A 72 -15.39 -4.30 -1.96
CA ARG A 72 -15.40 -5.45 -2.88
C ARG A 72 -14.35 -5.33 -3.99
N ALA A 73 -14.05 -4.12 -4.43
CA ALA A 73 -12.93 -3.84 -5.36
C ALA A 73 -11.54 -3.89 -4.69
N GLY A 74 -11.49 -4.26 -3.40
CA GLY A 74 -10.26 -4.36 -2.62
C GLY A 74 -9.65 -3.01 -2.19
N LEU A 75 -10.37 -1.91 -2.42
CA LEU A 75 -9.98 -0.59 -1.92
C LEU A 75 -10.18 -0.52 -0.41
N ILE A 76 -9.43 0.35 0.28
CA ILE A 76 -9.66 0.60 1.70
C ILE A 76 -10.94 1.45 1.82
N PRO A 77 -12.02 0.95 2.44
CA PRO A 77 -13.20 1.77 2.69
C PRO A 77 -12.82 2.99 3.52
N ILE A 78 -13.17 4.16 3.01
CA ILE A 78 -13.03 5.42 3.74
C ILE A 78 -14.13 5.44 4.80
N ASN A 79 -13.79 5.54 6.08
CA ASN A 79 -14.79 5.66 7.15
C ASN A 79 -15.67 6.90 6.94
N PRO A 80 -16.92 6.92 7.43
CA PRO A 80 -17.78 8.11 7.36
C PRO A 80 -17.13 9.36 7.98
N SER A 81 -16.35 9.20 9.05
CA SER A 81 -15.56 10.26 9.69
C SER A 81 -14.41 10.76 8.81
N ASP A 82 -13.73 9.86 8.09
CA ASP A 82 -12.70 10.21 7.11
C ASP A 82 -13.31 10.83 5.84
N LEU A 83 -14.55 10.45 5.50
CA LEU A 83 -15.38 11.07 4.47
C LEU A 83 -15.80 12.48 4.88
N ALA A 84 -16.10 12.74 6.16
CA ALA A 84 -16.38 14.07 6.67
C ALA A 84 -15.13 14.96 6.62
N ARG A 85 -13.97 14.45 7.08
CA ARG A 85 -12.67 15.15 6.96
C ARG A 85 -12.27 15.36 5.50
N GLN A 86 -12.54 14.40 4.61
CA GLN A 86 -12.35 14.58 3.16
C GLN A 86 -13.37 15.54 2.55
N LYS A 87 -14.64 15.56 3.00
CA LYS A 87 -15.67 16.49 2.52
C LYS A 87 -15.35 17.92 2.94
N GLU A 88 -14.92 18.14 4.18
CA GLU A 88 -14.44 19.44 4.65
C GLU A 88 -13.19 19.90 3.87
N LYS A 89 -12.21 19.00 3.68
CA LYS A 89 -11.03 19.28 2.83
C LYS A 89 -11.38 19.49 1.35
N LYS A 90 -12.38 18.78 0.80
CA LYS A 90 -12.89 18.95 -0.57
C LYS A 90 -13.69 20.24 -0.73
N LYS A 91 -14.36 20.71 0.33
CA LYS A 91 -15.06 22.00 0.37
C LYS A 91 -14.07 23.17 0.34
N LEU A 92 -12.91 23.00 0.98
CA LEU A 92 -11.78 23.94 0.88
C LEU A 92 -11.06 23.87 -0.48
N SER A 93 -11.09 22.72 -1.16
CA SER A 93 -10.36 22.48 -2.41
C SER A 93 -11.21 22.55 -3.70
N GLY A 94 -12.54 22.67 -3.59
CA GLY A 94 -13.46 22.82 -4.74
C GLY A 94 -13.55 21.62 -5.69
N GLN A 95 -13.48 20.37 -5.22
CA GLN A 95 -13.32 19.19 -6.11
C GLN A 95 -14.48 18.18 -6.11
N ASN A 96 -14.93 17.80 -7.31
CA ASN A 96 -15.98 16.81 -7.58
C ASN A 96 -15.51 15.34 -7.49
N LEU A 97 -16.44 14.44 -7.14
CA LEU A 97 -16.20 13.01 -6.86
C LEU A 97 -15.85 12.16 -8.09
N LEU A 98 -16.14 12.64 -9.30
CA LEU A 98 -16.04 11.88 -10.55
C LEU A 98 -14.66 12.00 -11.24
N ASP A 99 -13.76 12.81 -10.69
CA ASP A 99 -12.47 13.18 -11.31
C ASP A 99 -11.29 12.30 -10.85
N VAL A 100 -11.58 11.13 -10.27
CA VAL A 100 -10.56 10.20 -9.73
C VAL A 100 -9.81 9.44 -10.84
N ARG A 101 -10.24 9.55 -12.11
CA ARG A 101 -9.72 8.73 -13.21
C ARG A 101 -8.36 9.13 -13.78
N SER A 102 -7.76 10.27 -13.42
CA SER A 102 -6.35 10.54 -13.75
C SER A 102 -5.75 11.72 -12.95
N ARG A 103 -5.73 11.65 -11.62
CA ARG A 103 -4.97 12.64 -10.85
C ARG A 103 -3.48 12.31 -10.93
N VAL A 104 -2.72 13.18 -11.61
CA VAL A 104 -1.26 13.13 -11.60
C VAL A 104 -0.80 13.77 -10.30
N HIS A 105 -0.28 12.95 -9.39
CA HIS A 105 0.36 13.42 -8.17
C HIS A 105 1.87 13.45 -8.41
N GLU A 106 2.49 14.62 -8.20
CA GLU A 106 3.94 14.75 -8.21
C GLU A 106 4.48 14.40 -6.83
N TYR A 107 5.54 13.59 -6.80
CA TYR A 107 6.25 13.21 -5.58
C TYR A 107 7.73 13.55 -5.71
N ARG A 108 8.33 14.02 -4.62
CA ARG A 108 9.77 14.13 -4.46
C ARG A 108 10.27 13.10 -3.45
N ALA A 109 11.56 12.79 -3.48
CA ALA A 109 12.13 11.89 -2.48
C ALA A 109 11.93 12.48 -1.07
N GLY A 110 11.39 11.69 -0.15
CA GLY A 110 11.08 12.15 1.21
C GLY A 110 9.83 13.03 1.34
N ASP A 111 9.00 13.13 0.30
CA ASP A 111 7.84 14.02 0.31
C ASP A 111 6.77 13.57 1.32
N ARG A 112 6.42 14.48 2.24
CA ARG A 112 5.36 14.33 3.25
C ARG A 112 4.25 15.37 3.12
N SER A 113 4.24 16.16 2.04
CA SER A 113 3.24 17.20 1.79
C SER A 113 1.86 16.63 1.45
N HIS A 114 1.80 15.37 1.00
CA HIS A 114 0.54 14.72 0.64
C HIS A 114 -0.36 14.54 1.87
N PRO A 115 -1.67 14.85 1.78
CA PRO A 115 -2.59 14.71 2.91
C PRO A 115 -2.67 13.29 3.50
N ASP A 116 -2.47 12.27 2.67
CA ASP A 116 -2.47 10.85 3.06
C ASP A 116 -1.06 10.28 3.35
N HIS A 117 -0.04 11.13 3.57
CA HIS A 117 1.35 10.67 3.72
C HIS A 117 1.50 9.59 4.81
N GLU A 118 0.81 9.68 5.95
CA GLU A 118 0.86 8.67 7.00
C GLU A 118 0.49 7.28 6.47
N ARG A 119 -0.57 7.18 5.66
CA ARG A 119 -1.01 5.93 5.04
C ARG A 119 -0.04 5.44 3.97
N ILE A 120 0.53 6.36 3.19
CA ILE A 120 1.55 6.05 2.17
C ILE A 120 2.78 5.42 2.84
N TYR A 121 3.29 6.04 3.90
CA TYR A 121 4.45 5.53 4.63
C TYR A 121 4.14 4.25 5.41
N ALA A 122 2.94 4.11 5.98
CA ALA A 122 2.52 2.87 6.62
C ALA A 122 2.49 1.68 5.63
N LEU A 123 1.99 1.92 4.41
CA LEU A 123 2.01 0.92 3.34
C LEU A 123 3.44 0.57 2.93
N LEU A 124 4.30 1.56 2.74
CA LEU A 124 5.70 1.34 2.38
C LEU A 124 6.45 0.56 3.47
N ASN A 125 6.18 0.84 4.74
CA ASN A 125 6.77 0.08 5.86
C ASN A 125 6.28 -1.37 5.89
N GLY A 126 4.98 -1.60 5.65
CA GLY A 126 4.43 -2.95 5.51
C GLY A 126 5.07 -3.73 4.35
N LEU A 127 5.19 -3.08 3.19
CA LEU A 127 5.87 -3.66 2.03
C LEU A 127 7.36 -3.89 2.28
N LYS A 128 8.06 -3.02 3.02
CA LYS A 128 9.49 -3.16 3.33
C LYS A 128 9.77 -4.51 3.98
N GLN A 129 8.95 -4.90 4.97
CA GLN A 129 9.11 -6.17 5.67
C GLN A 129 8.85 -7.37 4.75
N GLN A 130 7.73 -7.35 4.01
CA GLN A 130 7.38 -8.40 3.06
C GLN A 130 8.42 -8.54 1.93
N MET A 131 8.96 -7.42 1.46
CA MET A 131 10.04 -7.41 0.47
C MET A 131 11.30 -8.08 1.00
N LYS A 132 11.72 -7.79 2.23
CA LYS A 132 12.88 -8.44 2.87
C LYS A 132 12.66 -9.96 2.97
N GLU A 133 11.48 -10.39 3.39
CA GLU A 133 11.11 -11.81 3.44
C GLU A 133 11.09 -12.48 2.05
N ALA A 134 10.73 -11.73 1.01
CA ALA A 134 10.78 -12.17 -0.38
C ALA A 134 12.18 -12.12 -1.02
N GLY A 135 13.23 -11.78 -0.26
CA GLY A 135 14.62 -11.75 -0.71
C GLY A 135 15.11 -10.41 -1.26
N TYR A 136 14.43 -9.30 -0.97
CA TYR A 136 14.91 -7.96 -1.31
C TYR A 136 16.15 -7.58 -0.51
N VAL A 137 17.19 -7.14 -1.20
CA VAL A 137 18.42 -6.59 -0.60
C VAL A 137 18.56 -5.13 -1.04
N PRO A 138 18.49 -4.15 -0.11
CA PRO A 138 18.64 -2.73 -0.45
C PRO A 138 20.01 -2.42 -1.05
N GLU A 139 20.04 -1.77 -2.21
CA GLU A 139 21.30 -1.36 -2.84
C GLU A 139 21.67 0.08 -2.43
N THR A 140 22.25 0.25 -1.24
CA THR A 140 22.55 1.58 -0.67
C THR A 140 23.57 2.42 -1.44
N LYS A 141 24.30 1.83 -2.40
CA LYS A 141 25.14 2.56 -3.36
C LYS A 141 24.37 3.61 -4.18
N PHE A 142 23.05 3.50 -4.27
CA PHE A 142 22.18 4.48 -4.92
C PHE A 142 21.82 5.68 -4.04
N VAL A 143 22.27 5.70 -2.78
CA VAL A 143 22.17 6.86 -1.88
C VAL A 143 23.54 7.50 -1.75
N LEU A 144 23.69 8.69 -2.31
CA LEU A 144 24.98 9.41 -2.36
C LEU A 144 25.30 10.16 -1.05
N HIS A 145 24.33 10.30 -0.14
CA HIS A 145 24.56 10.95 1.15
C HIS A 145 25.49 10.09 2.00
N ASP A 146 26.50 10.72 2.59
CA ASP A 146 27.42 10.05 3.50
C ASP A 146 26.81 9.96 4.90
N VAL A 147 25.97 8.94 5.07
CA VAL A 147 25.26 8.63 6.31
C VAL A 147 25.32 7.13 6.55
N ASP A 148 24.96 6.72 7.78
CA ASP A 148 24.94 5.32 8.18
C ASP A 148 24.03 4.48 7.27
N GLN A 149 24.37 3.19 7.17
CA GLN A 149 23.72 2.25 6.27
C GLN A 149 22.20 2.15 6.51
N GLU A 150 21.76 2.19 7.76
CA GLU A 150 20.34 2.17 8.13
C GLU A 150 19.60 3.40 7.58
N VAL A 151 20.21 4.59 7.67
CA VAL A 151 19.64 5.83 7.14
C VAL A 151 19.57 5.78 5.61
N LYS A 152 20.56 5.15 4.95
CA LYS A 152 20.50 4.92 3.50
C LYS A 152 19.35 3.99 3.12
N GLU A 153 19.11 2.91 3.86
CA GLU A 153 17.96 2.02 3.61
C GLU A 153 16.63 2.76 3.74
N GLU A 154 16.47 3.61 4.76
CA GLU A 154 15.27 4.45 4.93
C GLU A 154 15.10 5.45 3.79
N ALA A 155 16.20 6.07 3.33
CA ALA A 155 16.16 7.00 2.20
C ALA A 155 15.68 6.33 0.91
N LEU A 156 16.10 5.09 0.65
CA LEU A 156 15.63 4.30 -0.51
C LEU A 156 14.13 4.06 -0.48
N MET A 157 13.55 3.79 0.70
CA MET A 157 12.10 3.63 0.87
C MET A 157 11.33 4.90 0.52
N ALA A 158 11.94 6.06 0.74
CA ALA A 158 11.34 7.36 0.49
C ALA A 158 11.57 7.89 -0.93
N HIS A 159 12.09 7.09 -1.87
CA HIS A 159 12.19 7.49 -3.28
C HIS A 159 10.82 7.84 -3.87
N SER A 160 10.78 8.85 -4.75
CA SER A 160 9.50 9.36 -5.30
C SER A 160 8.73 8.30 -6.09
N GLU A 161 9.40 7.37 -6.75
CA GLU A 161 8.72 6.27 -7.43
C GLU A 161 7.96 5.37 -6.44
N ARG A 162 8.53 5.11 -5.27
CA ARG A 162 7.88 4.28 -4.22
C ARG A 162 6.70 5.00 -3.60
N LEU A 163 6.83 6.31 -3.33
CA LEU A 163 5.72 7.13 -2.87
C LEU A 163 4.56 7.12 -3.88
N ALA A 164 4.86 7.31 -5.15
CA ALA A 164 3.88 7.26 -6.23
C ALA A 164 3.22 5.87 -6.34
N ALA A 165 4.01 4.79 -6.21
CA ALA A 165 3.50 3.43 -6.23
C ALA A 165 2.53 3.18 -5.07
N ALA A 166 2.94 3.54 -3.86
CA ALA A 166 2.14 3.37 -2.65
C ALA A 166 0.82 4.15 -2.71
N GLN A 167 0.84 5.41 -3.15
CA GLN A 167 -0.40 6.15 -3.39
C GLN A 167 -1.29 5.47 -4.43
N GLY A 168 -0.66 4.96 -5.50
CA GLY A 168 -1.33 4.18 -6.53
C GLY A 168 -2.08 2.98 -5.95
N PHE A 169 -1.42 2.20 -5.08
CA PHE A 169 -2.03 1.04 -4.43
C PHE A 169 -3.19 1.41 -3.51
N LEU A 170 -3.09 2.53 -2.79
CA LEU A 170 -4.16 3.00 -1.90
C LEU A 170 -5.41 3.49 -2.62
N THR A 171 -5.27 3.95 -3.88
CA THR A 171 -6.31 4.71 -4.58
C THR A 171 -6.90 4.00 -5.80
N SER A 172 -6.36 2.86 -6.19
CA SER A 172 -6.81 2.12 -7.37
C SER A 172 -7.10 0.66 -7.06
N ALA A 173 -8.03 0.07 -7.82
CA ALA A 173 -8.57 -1.25 -7.56
C ALA A 173 -7.47 -2.31 -7.51
N VAL A 174 -7.69 -3.33 -6.67
CA VAL A 174 -6.75 -4.43 -6.49
C VAL A 174 -6.57 -5.18 -7.81
N ARG A 175 -5.34 -5.64 -8.09
CA ARG A 175 -4.92 -6.29 -9.34
C ARG A 175 -5.07 -5.46 -10.64
N SER A 176 -5.63 -4.25 -10.61
CA SER A 176 -5.64 -3.36 -11.80
C SER A 176 -4.23 -2.89 -12.15
N PRO A 177 -3.81 -2.62 -13.39
CA PRO A 177 -2.44 -2.15 -13.64
C PRO A 177 -2.17 -0.79 -12.98
N LEU A 178 -0.96 -0.57 -12.45
CA LEU A 178 -0.51 0.75 -11.96
C LEU A 178 0.38 1.43 -12.99
N ARG A 179 0.24 2.75 -13.17
CA ARG A 179 1.10 3.53 -14.08
C ARG A 179 1.87 4.60 -13.32
N ILE A 180 3.18 4.63 -13.50
CA ILE A 180 4.10 5.60 -12.87
C ILE A 180 4.91 6.25 -13.97
N ILE A 181 5.02 7.58 -13.96
CA ILE A 181 5.84 8.33 -14.92
C ILE A 181 6.94 9.05 -14.14
N LYS A 182 8.19 8.83 -14.54
CA LYS A 182 9.37 9.46 -13.97
C LYS A 182 10.13 10.22 -15.06
N ASN A 183 10.51 11.45 -14.76
CA ASN A 183 11.32 12.27 -15.68
C ASN A 183 12.82 11.95 -15.61
N LEU A 184 13.25 11.17 -14.61
CA LEU A 184 14.62 10.69 -14.44
C LEU A 184 14.69 9.19 -14.78
N ARG A 185 15.90 8.68 -15.01
CA ARG A 185 16.13 7.23 -15.09
C ARG A 185 15.71 6.57 -13.77
N VAL A 186 15.12 5.37 -13.84
CA VAL A 186 14.86 4.58 -12.63
C VAL A 186 16.19 4.21 -11.97
N CYS A 187 16.27 4.26 -10.63
CA CYS A 187 17.46 3.73 -9.96
C CYS A 187 17.37 2.21 -9.86
N GLY A 188 18.52 1.54 -9.80
CA GLY A 188 18.57 0.07 -9.76
C GLY A 188 17.82 -0.52 -8.56
N ASP A 189 17.91 0.14 -7.41
CA ASP A 189 17.19 -0.28 -6.21
C ASP A 189 15.66 -0.16 -6.35
N CYS A 190 15.14 0.91 -6.96
CA CYS A 190 13.70 1.03 -7.24
C CYS A 190 13.25 0.03 -8.31
N HIS A 191 14.10 -0.25 -9.30
CA HIS A 191 13.83 -1.28 -10.30
C HIS A 191 13.70 -2.67 -9.67
N ASN A 192 14.66 -3.04 -8.80
CA ASN A 192 14.63 -4.30 -8.07
C ASN A 192 13.46 -4.39 -7.09
N ALA A 193 13.15 -3.29 -6.39
CA ALA A 193 11.99 -3.22 -5.52
C ALA A 193 10.68 -3.41 -6.29
N PHE A 194 10.49 -2.78 -7.45
CA PHE A 194 9.25 -2.94 -8.22
C PHE A 194 9.05 -4.34 -8.78
N LYS A 195 10.13 -5.05 -9.13
CA LYS A 195 10.03 -6.49 -9.43
C LYS A 195 9.40 -7.23 -8.26
N ILE A 196 9.97 -7.10 -7.07
CA ILE A 196 9.50 -7.83 -5.87
C ILE A 196 8.09 -7.39 -5.46
N ILE A 197 7.82 -6.08 -5.43
CA ILE A 197 6.50 -5.53 -5.12
C ILE A 197 5.46 -6.09 -6.09
N SER A 198 5.72 -6.12 -7.40
CA SER A 198 4.75 -6.65 -8.39
C SER A 198 4.29 -8.07 -8.09
N LYS A 199 5.20 -8.91 -7.55
CA LYS A 199 4.90 -10.27 -7.11
C LYS A 199 4.08 -10.27 -5.82
N ILE A 200 4.50 -9.50 -4.82
CA ILE A 200 3.83 -9.41 -3.51
C ILE A 200 2.38 -8.94 -3.65
N VAL A 201 2.16 -7.85 -4.40
CA VAL A 201 0.83 -7.27 -4.54
C VAL A 201 0.00 -7.94 -5.65
N GLY A 202 0.58 -8.88 -6.40
CA GLY A 202 -0.06 -9.55 -7.53
C GLY A 202 -0.57 -8.59 -8.61
N ARG A 203 0.22 -7.55 -8.93
CA ARG A 203 -0.21 -6.42 -9.76
C ARG A 203 0.88 -5.99 -10.73
N GLU A 204 0.49 -5.77 -11.99
CA GLU A 204 1.38 -5.16 -12.97
C GLU A 204 1.67 -3.70 -12.64
N ILE A 205 2.95 -3.34 -12.60
CA ILE A 205 3.40 -1.95 -12.47
C ILE A 205 4.05 -1.56 -13.80
N ILE A 206 3.51 -0.52 -14.44
CA ILE A 206 4.03 0.04 -15.68
C ILE A 206 4.71 1.37 -15.33
N ALA A 207 6.04 1.38 -15.31
CA ALA A 207 6.81 2.59 -15.06
C ALA A 207 7.43 3.10 -16.37
N ARG A 208 7.22 4.37 -16.70
CA ARG A 208 7.96 5.05 -17.76
C ARG A 208 9.05 5.89 -17.11
N ASP A 209 10.30 5.67 -17.48
CA ASP A 209 11.41 6.56 -17.12
C ASP A 209 11.81 7.44 -18.32
N SER A 210 12.93 8.17 -18.20
CA SER A 210 13.42 9.05 -19.27
C SER A 210 13.89 8.33 -20.53
N LYS A 211 14.02 6.99 -20.52
CA LYS A 211 14.57 6.19 -21.62
C LYS A 211 13.58 5.17 -22.19
N ARG A 212 12.77 4.52 -21.35
CA ARG A 212 11.92 3.38 -21.75
C ARG A 212 10.75 3.15 -20.81
N PHE A 213 9.89 2.22 -21.22
CA PHE A 213 8.89 1.62 -20.36
C PHE A 213 9.45 0.35 -19.71
N HIS A 214 9.10 0.18 -18.44
CA HIS A 214 9.36 -0.98 -17.62
C HIS A 214 8.00 -1.58 -17.25
N HIS A 215 7.79 -2.84 -17.60
CA HIS A 215 6.63 -3.60 -17.18
C HIS A 215 7.07 -4.61 -16.13
N PHE A 216 6.73 -4.33 -14.88
CA PHE A 216 7.01 -5.22 -13.76
C PHE A 216 5.84 -6.17 -13.54
N ARG A 217 6.10 -7.47 -13.59
CA ARG A 217 5.11 -8.52 -13.39
C ARG A 217 5.78 -9.76 -12.80
N ASP A 218 5.16 -10.32 -11.76
CA ASP A 218 5.54 -11.59 -11.13
C ASP A 218 7.03 -11.69 -10.76
N GLY A 219 7.64 -10.59 -10.31
CA GLY A 219 9.06 -10.59 -9.91
C GLY A 219 10.04 -10.29 -11.04
N SER A 220 9.55 -10.01 -12.25
CA SER A 220 10.36 -9.75 -13.43
C SER A 220 10.07 -8.38 -14.04
N CYS A 221 10.99 -7.86 -14.86
CA CYS A 221 10.78 -6.65 -15.63
C CYS A 221 11.04 -6.91 -17.12
N SER A 222 10.21 -6.33 -18.00
CA SER A 222 10.36 -6.42 -19.45
C SER A 222 11.69 -5.90 -20.00
N CYS A 223 12.48 -5.16 -19.23
CA CYS A 223 13.77 -4.64 -19.67
C CYS A 223 14.94 -5.63 -19.50
N ASN A 224 14.71 -6.82 -18.91
CA ASN A 224 15.74 -7.83 -18.62
C ASN A 224 16.95 -7.27 -17.87
N ASP A 225 16.70 -6.39 -16.90
CA ASP A 225 17.70 -5.70 -16.08
C ASP A 225 18.62 -4.73 -16.84
N TYR A 226 18.31 -4.40 -18.10
CA TYR A 226 18.91 -3.29 -18.85
C TYR A 226 18.19 -1.97 -18.56
N TRP A 227 18.03 -1.62 -17.29
CA TRP A 227 17.46 -0.34 -16.82
C TRP A 227 18.47 0.78 -16.89
#